data_AF-A0A9X5CH71-F1
#
_entry.id   AF-A0A9X5CH71-F1
#
_cell.length_a   1.000
_cell.length_b   1.000
_cell.length_c   1.000
_cell.angle_alpha   90.00
_cell.angle_beta   90.00
_cell.angle_gamma   90.00
#
_symmetry.space_group_name_H-M   'P 1'
#
loop_
_entity.id
_entity.type
_entity.pdbx_description
1 polymer ?
#
loop_
_entity_poly.entity_id
_entity_poly.type
_entity_poly.pdbx_seq_one_letter_code
_entity_poly.pdbx_strand_id
1 'polypeptide(L)' 'MRTSVVDVGSKTVRLVVSDTEGGAPLPVHTAKWRLRLSEQVTPGGPVPDRAVEDLVDAVAAADRAATRWGAAGPL' A
#
# COMPACT_ATOMS: atom_id res chain seq x y z
N MET A 1 0.79 -11.46 16.91
CA MET A 1 0.84 -9.98 16.66
C MET A 1 0.69 -9.72 15.16
N ARG A 2 0.03 -8.63 14.75
CA ARG A 2 -0.20 -8.35 13.32
C ARG A 2 0.72 -7.25 12.79
N THR A 3 1.41 -7.56 11.71
CA THR A 3 2.28 -6.63 10.98
C THR A 3 1.64 -6.32 9.63
N SER A 4 1.80 -5.09 9.17
CA SER A 4 1.35 -4.70 7.84
C SER A 4 2.50 -4.11 7.02
N VAL A 5 2.49 -4.37 5.71
CA VAL A 5 3.47 -3.86 4.75
C VAL A 5 2.73 -3.28 3.57
N VAL A 6 3.17 -2.09 3.12
CA VAL A 6 2.67 -1.48 1.89
C VAL A 6 3.75 -1.48 0.81
N ASP A 7 3.38 -1.99 -0.36
CA ASP A 7 4.19 -1.93 -1.58
C ASP A 7 3.59 -0.90 -2.53
N VAL A 8 4.36 0.13 -2.88
CA VAL A 8 4.00 1.16 -3.85
C VAL A 8 4.71 0.88 -5.16
N GLY A 9 4.00 0.22 -6.07
CA GLY A 9 4.48 -0.05 -7.42
C GLY A 9 3.98 0.98 -8.44
N SER A 10 4.58 0.94 -9.63
CA SER A 10 4.25 1.84 -10.75
C SER A 10 2.83 1.69 -11.29
N LYS A 11 2.09 0.63 -10.92
CA LYS A 11 0.68 0.45 -11.31
C LYS A 11 -0.26 0.38 -10.12
N THR A 12 0.24 0.02 -8.94
CA THR A 12 -0.61 -0.39 -7.82
C THR A 12 0.04 -0.09 -6.49
N VAL A 13 -0.76 0.32 -5.51
CA VAL A 13 -0.44 0.18 -4.09
C VAL A 13 -1.04 -1.13 -3.60
N ARG A 14 -0.26 -1.91 -2.88
CA ARG A 14 -0.71 -3.17 -2.26
C ARG A 14 -0.47 -3.12 -0.77
N LEU A 15 -1.40 -3.70 -0.03
CA LEU A 15 -1.28 -3.95 1.39
C LEU A 15 -1.31 -5.45 1.63
N VAL A 16 -0.41 -5.92 2.48
CA VAL A 16 -0.51 -7.24 3.12
C VAL A 16 -0.51 -7.03 4.63
N VAL A 17 -1.48 -7.63 5.32
CA VAL A 17 -1.47 -7.77 6.77
C VAL A 17 -1.24 -9.24 7.09
N SER A 18 -0.26 -9.53 7.93
CA SER A 18 0.10 -10.89 8.33
C SER A 18 0.05 -11.03 9.84
N ASP A 19 -0.43 -12.18 10.31
CA ASP A 19 -0.12 -12.64 11.65
C ASP A 19 1.32 -13.14 11.68
N THR A 20 2.08 -12.72 12.68
CA THR A 20 3.51 -13.01 12.82
C THR A 20 3.82 -13.75 14.11
N GLU A 21 2.79 -14.26 14.79
CA GLU A 21 2.96 -15.06 16.00
C GLU A 21 3.34 -16.51 15.70
N GLY A 22 4.27 -17.06 16.46
CA GLY A 22 4.50 -18.51 16.51
C GLY A 22 5.20 -19.14 15.30
N GLY A 23 5.79 -18.36 14.39
CA GLY A 23 6.55 -18.91 13.26
C GLY A 23 6.56 -18.04 12.01
N ALA A 24 6.42 -18.67 10.84
CA ALA A 24 6.39 -17.96 9.57
C ALA A 24 5.17 -17.02 9.48
N PRO A 25 5.31 -15.79 8.94
CA PRO A 25 4.18 -14.88 8.75
C PRO A 25 3.07 -15.49 7.91
N LEU A 26 1.83 -15.46 8.42
CA LEU A 26 0.63 -15.95 7.74
C LEU A 26 -0.22 -14.75 7.28
N PRO A 27 -0.53 -14.61 5.98
CA PRO A 27 -1.33 -13.50 5.49
C PRO A 27 -2.77 -13.63 5.99
N VAL A 28 -3.28 -12.59 6.63
CA VAL A 28 -4.67 -12.49 7.11
C VAL A 28 -5.52 -11.53 6.30
N HIS A 29 -4.89 -10.58 5.59
CA HIS A 29 -5.58 -9.68 4.68
C HIS A 29 -4.67 -9.20 3.55
N THR A 30 -5.27 -8.99 2.38
CA THR A 30 -4.63 -8.27 1.28
C THR A 30 -5.60 -7.25 0.68
N ALA A 31 -5.06 -6.11 0.24
CA ALA A 31 -5.81 -5.11 -0.49
C ALA A 31 -4.96 -4.51 -1.62
N LYS A 32 -5.64 -3.98 -2.63
CA LYS A 32 -5.03 -3.47 -3.86
C LYS A 32 -5.76 -2.23 -4.35
N TRP A 33 -5.01 -1.16 -4.55
CA TRP A 33 -5.46 0.06 -5.22
C TRP A 33 -4.75 0.19 -6.56
N ARG A 34 -5.49 0.51 -7.62
CA ARG A 34 -4.93 0.73 -8.96
C ARG A 34 -4.65 2.23 -9.11
N LEU A 35 -3.40 2.56 -9.42
CA LEU A 35 -2.96 3.95 -9.68
C LEU A 35 -2.52 4.16 -11.13
N ARG A 36 -1.96 3.13 -11.77
CA ARG A 36 -1.36 3.25 -13.12
C ARG A 36 -0.36 4.42 -13.21
N LEU A 37 0.39 4.67 -12.15
CA LEU A 37 1.36 5.79 -12.06
C LEU A 37 2.32 5.85 -13.26
N SER A 38 2.79 4.70 -13.77
CA SER A 38 3.64 4.61 -14.96
C SER A 38 3.01 5.21 -16.22
N GLU A 39 1.68 5.22 -16.31
CA GLU A 39 0.94 5.77 -17.45
C GLU A 39 0.79 7.31 -17.33
N GLN A 40 1.07 7.87 -16.15
CA GLN A 40 0.94 9.30 -15.84
C GLN A 40 2.28 10.04 -15.82
N VAL A 41 3.41 9.32 -15.83
CA VAL A 41 4.76 9.91 -15.73
C VAL A 41 5.53 9.75 -17.03
N THR A 42 6.38 10.73 -17.33
CA THR A 42 7.29 10.69 -18.49
C THR A 42 8.73 10.45 -18.03
N PRO A 43 9.57 9.75 -18.82
CA PRO A 43 10.98 9.58 -18.48
C PRO A 43 11.68 10.92 -18.24
N GLY A 44 12.34 11.06 -17.08
CA GLY A 44 13.04 12.29 -16.69
C GLY A 44 12.15 13.47 -16.29
N GLY A 45 10.83 13.33 -16.38
CA GLY A 45 9.87 14.34 -15.93
C GLY A 45 9.47 14.14 -14.46
N PRO A 46 8.93 15.19 -13.81
CA PRO A 46 8.37 15.07 -12.47
C PRO A 46 7.11 14.18 -12.48
N VAL A 47 6.75 13.68 -11.30
CA VAL A 47 5.44 13.06 -11.10
C VAL A 47 4.39 14.17 -11.09
N PRO A 48 3.30 14.09 -11.88
CA PRO A 48 2.25 15.11 -11.86
C PRO A 48 1.58 15.22 -10.48
N ASP A 49 1.22 16.44 -10.06
CA ASP A 49 0.59 16.67 -8.75
C ASP A 49 -0.65 15.81 -8.52
N ARG A 50 -1.49 15.66 -9.55
CA ARG A 50 -2.68 14.78 -9.50
C ARG A 50 -2.32 13.33 -9.20
N ALA A 51 -1.21 12.84 -9.75
CA ALA A 51 -0.73 11.48 -9.52
C ALA A 51 -0.16 11.32 -8.09
N VAL A 52 0.42 12.39 -7.53
CA VAL A 52 0.85 12.44 -6.12
C VAL A 52 -0.36 12.39 -5.21
N GLU A 53 -1.40 13.18 -5.46
CA GLU A 53 -2.66 13.14 -4.68
C GLU A 53 -3.28 11.74 -4.69
N ASP A 54 -3.42 11.12 -5.87
CA ASP A 54 -3.98 9.78 -5.98
C ASP A 54 -3.12 8.74 -5.22
N LEU A 55 -1.79 8.89 -5.26
CA LEU A 55 -0.88 8.04 -4.50
C LEU A 55 -1.07 8.21 -2.99
N VAL A 56 -1.15 9.45 -2.50
CA VAL A 56 -1.39 9.74 -1.08
C VAL A 56 -2.71 9.15 -0.63
N ASP A 57 -3.78 9.29 -1.42
CA ASP A 57 -5.10 8.72 -1.11
C ASP A 57 -5.06 7.19 -1.01
N ALA A 58 -4.33 6.53 -1.92
CA ALA A 58 -4.18 5.08 -1.91
C ALA A 58 -3.38 4.58 -0.70
N VAL A 59 -2.29 5.27 -0.32
CA VAL A 59 -1.50 4.93 0.88
C VAL A 59 -2.32 5.17 2.15
N ALA A 60 -3.05 6.28 2.23
CA ALA A 60 -3.92 6.56 3.37
C ALA A 60 -5.07 5.53 3.47
N ALA A 61 -5.59 5.04 2.34
CA ALA A 61 -6.56 3.96 2.33
C ALA A 61 -5.96 2.63 2.82
N ALA A 62 -4.70 2.35 2.50
CA ALA A 62 -3.96 1.19 2.99
C ALA A 62 -3.72 1.27 4.50
N ASP A 63 -3.32 2.41 5.03
CA ASP A 63 -3.16 2.64 6.47
C ASP A 63 -4.47 2.42 7.25
N ARG A 64 -5.57 3.01 6.77
CA ARG A 64 -6.91 2.77 7.33
C ARG A 64 -7.29 1.28 7.28
N ALA A 65 -6.91 0.57 6.22
CA ALA A 65 -7.16 -0.87 6.10
C ALA A 65 -6.31 -1.68 7.09
N ALA A 66 -5.03 -1.38 7.24
CA ALA A 66 -4.16 -2.01 8.24
C ALA A 66 -4.72 -1.87 9.66
N THR A 67 -5.14 -0.64 10.01
CA THR A 67 -5.76 -0.33 11.31
C THR A 67 -7.05 -1.14 11.53
N ARG A 68 -7.93 -1.22 10.52
CA ARG A 68 -9.16 -2.06 10.60
C ARG A 68 -8.85 -3.55 10.83
N TRP A 69 -7.71 -4.02 10.34
CA TRP A 69 -7.24 -5.38 10.53
C TRP A 69 -6.38 -5.57 11.79
N GLY A 70 -6.29 -4.55 12.66
CA GLY A 70 -5.59 -4.65 13.94
C GLY A 70 -4.08 -4.75 13.82
N ALA A 71 -3.51 -4.29 12.71
CA ALA A 71 -2.07 -4.08 12.58
C ALA A 71 -1.73 -2.61 12.87
N ALA A 72 -0.49 -2.35 13.26
CA ALA A 72 0.06 -1.00 13.21
C ALA A 72 0.04 -0.46 11.77
N GLY A 73 0.19 0.86 11.65
CA GLY A 73 0.36 1.53 10.36
C GLY A 73 1.45 0.84 9.52
N PRO A 74 1.29 0.79 8.20
CA PRO A 74 2.14 -0.02 7.33
C PRO A 74 3.59 0.47 7.34
N LEU A 75 4.49 -0.52 7.39
CA LEU A 75 5.91 -0.34 7.10
C LEU A 75 6.14 -0.12 5.61
#